data_AF-A0A7J2YZA8-F1
#
_entry.id   AF-A0A7J2YZA8-F1
#
_cell.length_a   1.000
_cell.length_b   1.000
_cell.length_c   1.000
_cell.angle_alpha   90.00
_cell.angle_beta   90.00
_cell.angle_gamma   90.00
#
_symmetry.space_group_name_H-M   'P 1'
#
loop_
_entity.id
_entity.type
_entity.pdbx_description
1 polymer ?
#
loop_
_entity_poly.entity_id
_entity_poly.type
_entity_poly.pdbx_seq_one_letter_code
_entity_poly.pdbx_strand_id
1 'polypeptide(L)'
;MRKTLLAAIVVVLIAVIAGGYLAYSYLSSQNQPSNTPTASLSVEQIRDQAMVYIAANHTQTLPLMQTLHWSGGRQDTGVVGSETYQYTGADWEMMIQYPVVPNPTYTINVNYTAGGGFTWAGTCINGVIAQTSSTLADNTTLTQEQIRDLTLQYLNAYHNQTSQYMHDLSWTGGRMNMGMMVGSETYSYQSTGWNVTMQYPVVPNPIYTITAQYMPMGMHSAIMTWDGTLQSGRIAETSYTYNP
;
A
#
# COMPACT_ATOMS: atom_id res chain seq x y z
N MET A 1 -4.33 -36.46 8.50
CA MET A 1 -3.00 -35.95 8.93
C MET A 1 -2.00 -35.74 7.79
N ARG A 2 -1.92 -36.56 6.73
CA ARG A 2 -0.97 -36.31 5.61
C ARG A 2 -1.29 -35.10 4.72
N LYS A 3 -2.58 -34.78 4.52
CA LYS A 3 -3.01 -33.66 3.65
C LYS A 3 -2.81 -32.27 4.26
N THR A 4 -2.99 -32.16 5.58
CA THR A 4 -2.75 -30.91 6.34
C THR A 4 -1.27 -30.57 6.45
N LEU A 5 -0.39 -31.59 6.53
CA LEU A 5 1.06 -31.38 6.49
C LEU A 5 1.52 -30.86 5.10
N LEU A 6 0.92 -31.38 4.02
CA LEU A 6 1.26 -30.97 2.65
C LEU A 6 0.85 -29.51 2.35
N ALA A 7 -0.33 -29.09 2.81
CA ALA A 7 -0.80 -27.71 2.62
C ALA A 7 0.06 -26.69 3.39
N ALA A 8 0.45 -27.01 4.63
CA ALA A 8 1.34 -26.16 5.42
C ALA A 8 2.73 -26.01 4.78
N ILE A 9 3.27 -27.08 4.19
CA ILE A 9 4.56 -27.04 3.49
C ILE A 9 4.48 -26.15 2.23
N VAL A 10 3.37 -26.19 1.48
CA VAL A 10 3.19 -25.38 0.27
C VAL A 10 3.05 -23.89 0.60
N VAL A 11 2.33 -23.52 1.66
CA VAL A 11 2.16 -22.11 2.08
C VAL A 11 3.48 -21.53 2.60
N VAL A 12 4.24 -22.30 3.40
CA VAL A 12 5.58 -21.88 3.82
C VAL A 12 6.51 -21.74 2.61
N LEU A 13 6.42 -22.62 1.61
CA LEU A 13 7.19 -22.49 0.37
C LEU A 13 6.84 -21.20 -0.38
N ILE A 14 5.56 -20.85 -0.54
CA ILE A 14 5.14 -19.65 -1.28
C ILE A 14 5.55 -18.36 -0.54
N ALA A 15 5.41 -18.31 0.79
CA ALA A 15 5.87 -17.16 1.57
C ALA A 15 7.40 -17.01 1.56
N VAL A 16 8.13 -18.12 1.60
CA VAL A 16 9.60 -18.14 1.43
C VAL A 16 9.99 -17.76 0.00
N ILE A 17 9.20 -18.08 -1.03
CA ILE A 17 9.46 -17.68 -2.41
C ILE A 17 9.16 -16.18 -2.62
N ALA A 18 8.06 -15.63 -2.09
CA ALA A 18 7.73 -14.21 -2.26
C ALA A 18 8.63 -13.29 -1.42
N GLY A 19 8.81 -13.61 -0.13
CA GLY A 19 9.75 -12.91 0.74
C GLY A 19 11.20 -13.13 0.30
N GLY A 20 11.51 -14.35 -0.16
CA GLY A 20 12.80 -14.69 -0.74
C GLY A 20 13.05 -14.02 -2.09
N TYR A 21 12.04 -13.76 -2.92
CA TYR A 21 12.20 -13.03 -4.18
C TYR A 21 12.47 -11.54 -3.94
N LEU A 22 11.79 -10.94 -2.96
CA LEU A 22 12.05 -9.55 -2.53
C LEU A 22 13.39 -9.41 -1.81
N ALA A 23 13.76 -10.38 -0.96
CA ALA A 23 15.06 -10.40 -0.30
C ALA A 23 16.20 -10.79 -1.26
N TYR A 24 15.95 -11.66 -2.24
CA TYR A 24 16.90 -12.03 -3.28
C TYR A 24 17.12 -10.88 -4.23
N SER A 25 16.09 -10.16 -4.71
CA SER A 25 16.29 -8.96 -5.53
C SER A 25 17.06 -7.87 -4.76
N TYR A 26 16.82 -7.73 -3.46
CA TYR A 26 17.58 -6.85 -2.58
C TYR A 26 19.04 -7.31 -2.36
N LEU A 27 19.29 -8.59 -2.07
CA LEU A 27 20.63 -9.14 -1.79
C LEU A 27 21.48 -9.40 -3.05
N SER A 28 20.86 -9.76 -4.17
CA SER A 28 21.54 -9.88 -5.47
C SER A 28 21.96 -8.51 -6.00
N SER A 29 21.26 -7.43 -5.63
CA SER A 29 21.70 -6.05 -5.88
C SER A 29 22.88 -5.60 -4.98
N GLN A 30 23.08 -6.24 -3.81
CA GLN A 30 24.13 -5.88 -2.84
C GLN A 30 25.45 -6.65 -3.05
N ASN A 31 25.39 -7.89 -3.57
CA ASN A 31 26.54 -8.81 -3.55
C ASN A 31 27.31 -8.95 -4.87
N GLN A 32 27.03 -8.14 -5.88
CA GLN A 32 27.87 -8.11 -7.07
C GLN A 32 28.87 -6.95 -6.94
N PRO A 33 30.18 -7.20 -6.77
CA PRO A 33 31.20 -6.21 -7.10
C PRO A 33 31.17 -6.05 -8.63
N SER A 34 30.21 -5.28 -9.11
CA SER A 34 30.01 -5.03 -10.53
C SER A 34 30.88 -3.85 -10.94
N ASN A 35 32.06 -4.15 -11.48
CA ASN A 35 32.81 -3.23 -12.32
C ASN A 35 32.15 -3.07 -13.71
N THR A 36 30.96 -3.64 -13.92
CA THR A 36 30.13 -3.46 -15.10
C THR A 36 29.11 -2.34 -14.82
N PRO A 37 29.01 -1.30 -15.68
CA PRO A 37 28.03 -0.24 -15.49
C PRO A 37 26.64 -0.84 -15.38
N THR A 38 26.03 -0.77 -14.19
CA THR A 38 24.63 -1.12 -14.00
C THR A 38 23.83 -0.28 -14.98
N ALA A 39 23.04 -0.91 -15.84
CA ALA A 39 22.18 -0.18 -16.77
C ALA A 39 21.35 0.84 -15.98
N SER A 40 21.49 2.12 -16.32
CA SER A 40 20.75 3.18 -15.65
C SER A 40 19.26 2.95 -15.85
N LEU A 41 18.48 2.98 -14.78
CA LEU A 41 17.02 2.91 -14.88
C LEU A 41 16.49 4.04 -15.76
N SER A 42 15.46 3.76 -16.55
CA SER A 42 14.73 4.82 -17.25
C SER A 42 13.95 5.67 -16.24
N VAL A 43 13.64 6.91 -16.62
CA VAL A 43 12.88 7.82 -15.75
C VAL A 43 11.47 7.29 -15.48
N GLU A 44 10.87 6.60 -16.46
CA GLU A 44 9.58 5.91 -16.30
C GLU A 44 9.66 4.77 -15.29
N GLN A 45 10.76 4.00 -15.28
CA GLN A 45 10.96 2.96 -14.27
C GLN A 45 11.09 3.56 -12.86
N ILE A 46 11.77 4.71 -12.73
CA ILE A 46 11.89 5.44 -11.45
C ILE A 46 10.52 5.95 -11.00
N ARG A 47 9.72 6.54 -11.91
CA ARG A 47 8.34 6.96 -11.65
C ARG A 47 7.50 5.80 -11.12
N ASP A 48 7.52 4.67 -11.83
CA ASP A 48 6.70 3.51 -11.48
C ASP A 48 7.15 2.91 -10.13
N GLN A 49 8.46 2.81 -9.87
CA GLN A 49 9.00 2.39 -8.58
C GLN A 49 8.63 3.35 -7.44
N ALA A 50 8.65 4.66 -7.67
CA ALA A 50 8.22 5.64 -6.68
C ALA A 50 6.75 5.46 -6.32
N MET A 51 5.87 5.23 -7.30
CA MET A 51 4.45 4.97 -7.03
C MET A 51 4.23 3.66 -6.26
N VAL A 52 4.99 2.60 -6.57
CA VAL A 52 4.96 1.36 -5.79
C VAL A 52 5.43 1.61 -4.34
N TYR A 53 6.49 2.38 -4.15
CA TYR A 53 6.98 2.75 -2.82
C TYR A 53 5.91 3.53 -2.03
N ILE A 54 5.28 4.51 -2.66
CA ILE A 54 4.21 5.31 -2.04
C ILE A 54 3.04 4.38 -1.68
N ALA A 55 2.56 3.54 -2.59
CA ALA A 55 1.47 2.59 -2.33
C ALA A 55 1.73 1.69 -1.13
N ALA A 56 2.98 1.22 -0.97
CA ALA A 56 3.37 0.33 0.12
C ALA A 56 3.55 1.04 1.47
N ASN A 57 3.99 2.29 1.48
CA ASN A 57 4.29 3.02 2.72
C ASN A 57 3.17 3.99 3.15
N HIS A 58 2.31 4.38 2.21
CA HIS A 58 1.19 5.30 2.36
C HIS A 58 -0.07 4.64 1.84
N THR A 59 -0.48 3.53 2.45
CA THR A 59 -1.58 2.71 1.93
C THR A 59 -2.88 3.48 1.72
N GLN A 60 -3.12 4.58 2.45
CA GLN A 60 -4.23 5.50 2.23
C GLN A 60 -4.31 6.06 0.79
N THR A 61 -3.22 6.00 0.02
CA THR A 61 -3.20 6.41 -1.38
C THR A 61 -3.63 5.30 -2.34
N LEU A 62 -3.77 4.04 -1.90
CA LEU A 62 -4.21 2.91 -2.74
C LEU A 62 -5.51 3.20 -3.51
N PRO A 63 -6.57 3.79 -2.90
CA PRO A 63 -7.78 4.14 -3.64
C PRO A 63 -7.54 5.16 -4.75
N LEU A 64 -6.55 6.04 -4.56
CA LEU A 64 -6.24 7.15 -5.45
C LEU A 64 -5.36 6.74 -6.62
N MET A 65 -4.76 5.54 -6.55
CA MET A 65 -3.84 5.01 -7.57
C MET A 65 -4.52 4.04 -8.54
N GLN A 66 -5.82 3.79 -8.37
CA GLN A 66 -6.55 2.92 -9.27
C GLN A 66 -6.64 3.59 -10.65
N THR A 67 -6.42 2.81 -11.72
CA THR A 67 -6.53 3.26 -13.13
C THR A 67 -5.59 4.40 -13.53
N LEU A 68 -4.41 4.49 -12.91
CA LEU A 68 -3.52 5.61 -13.16
C LEU A 68 -2.79 5.48 -14.51
N HIS A 69 -3.06 6.42 -15.40
CA HIS A 69 -2.40 6.55 -16.70
C HIS A 69 -1.59 7.84 -16.76
N TRP A 70 -0.28 7.71 -16.82
CA TRP A 70 0.63 8.85 -16.90
C TRP A 70 0.72 9.41 -18.31
N SER A 71 0.66 10.73 -18.42
CA SER A 71 1.09 11.52 -19.58
C SER A 71 2.24 12.44 -19.17
N GLY A 72 2.96 12.99 -20.15
CA GLY A 72 4.09 13.89 -19.90
C GLY A 72 5.44 13.32 -20.35
N GLY A 73 6.51 13.87 -19.81
CA GLY A 73 7.88 13.53 -20.21
C GLY A 73 8.88 14.63 -19.88
N ARG A 74 9.99 14.64 -20.63
CA ARG A 74 11.09 15.59 -20.48
C ARG A 74 10.61 17.03 -20.67
N GLN A 75 11.05 17.91 -19.77
CA GLN A 75 10.79 19.36 -19.80
C GLN A 75 12.09 20.10 -20.14
N ASP A 76 12.02 21.04 -21.07
CA ASP A 76 13.15 21.96 -21.33
C ASP A 76 13.12 23.09 -20.30
N THR A 77 14.16 23.16 -19.48
CA THR A 77 14.30 24.18 -18.42
C THR A 77 15.37 25.23 -18.75
N GLY A 78 16.10 25.07 -19.86
CA GLY A 78 17.26 25.90 -20.19
C GLY A 78 18.47 25.72 -19.25
N VAL A 79 18.41 24.79 -18.29
CA VAL A 79 19.50 24.50 -17.35
C VAL A 79 20.42 23.43 -17.94
N VAL A 80 21.65 23.82 -18.28
CA VAL A 80 22.66 22.88 -18.77
C VAL A 80 23.14 21.98 -17.64
N GLY A 81 23.24 20.68 -17.91
CA GLY A 81 23.75 19.69 -16.95
C GLY A 81 22.71 19.14 -15.97
N SER A 82 21.43 19.47 -16.16
CA SER A 82 20.31 18.89 -15.41
C SER A 82 19.19 18.50 -16.35
N GLU A 83 18.47 17.45 -15.99
CA GLU A 83 17.25 17.02 -16.67
C GLU A 83 16.06 17.15 -15.72
N THR A 84 14.91 17.51 -16.27
CA THR A 84 13.64 17.57 -15.55
C THR A 84 12.59 16.83 -16.36
N TYR A 85 11.82 15.98 -15.69
CA TYR A 85 10.67 15.28 -16.24
C TYR A 85 9.46 15.61 -15.40
N GLN A 86 8.33 15.82 -16.07
CA GLN A 86 7.04 16.07 -15.42
C GLN A 86 6.01 15.11 -16.01
N TYR A 87 5.31 14.42 -15.13
CA TYR A 87 4.25 13.50 -15.48
C TYR A 87 2.97 13.89 -14.74
N THR A 88 1.83 13.73 -15.41
CA THR A 88 0.50 13.97 -14.85
C THR A 88 -0.39 12.76 -15.10
N GLY A 89 -1.24 12.41 -14.14
CA GLY A 89 -2.18 11.29 -14.27
C GLY A 89 -3.32 11.42 -13.27
N ALA A 90 -4.56 11.59 -13.77
CA ALA A 90 -5.68 12.02 -12.93
C ALA A 90 -5.29 13.29 -12.12
N ASP A 91 -5.50 13.30 -10.80
CA ASP A 91 -5.10 14.42 -9.91
C ASP A 91 -3.66 14.31 -9.39
N TRP A 92 -2.86 13.38 -9.91
CA TRP A 92 -1.45 13.22 -9.58
C TRP A 92 -0.55 13.99 -10.53
N GLU A 93 0.46 14.61 -9.95
CA GLU A 93 1.58 15.24 -10.63
C GLU A 93 2.88 14.69 -10.04
N MET A 94 3.82 14.30 -10.90
CA MET A 94 5.15 13.87 -10.50
C MET A 94 6.21 14.67 -11.24
N MET A 95 7.22 15.13 -10.51
CA MET A 95 8.42 15.76 -11.05
C MET A 95 9.64 14.93 -10.68
N ILE A 96 10.46 14.59 -11.67
CA ILE A 96 11.75 13.92 -11.48
C ILE A 96 12.85 14.83 -12.01
N GLN A 97 13.85 15.12 -11.18
CA GLN A 97 14.99 15.98 -11.50
C GLN A 97 16.30 15.27 -11.19
N TYR A 98 17.29 15.40 -12.07
CA TYR A 98 18.60 14.83 -11.83
C TYR A 98 19.71 15.53 -12.62
N PRO A 99 20.95 15.57 -12.10
CA PRO A 99 22.11 16.06 -12.84
C PRO A 99 22.58 15.04 -13.89
N VAL A 100 23.12 15.52 -15.03
CA VAL A 100 23.70 14.68 -16.08
C VAL A 100 25.15 14.32 -15.73
N VAL A 101 25.30 13.42 -14.76
CA VAL A 101 26.58 12.90 -14.27
C VAL A 101 26.53 11.38 -14.12
N PRO A 102 27.67 10.68 -14.07
CA PRO A 102 27.68 9.26 -13.71
C PRO A 102 27.03 9.02 -12.34
N ASN A 103 26.17 8.01 -12.23
CA ASN A 103 25.45 7.63 -11.00
C ASN A 103 24.68 8.81 -10.37
N PRO A 104 23.73 9.43 -11.09
CA PRO A 104 23.03 10.58 -10.57
C PRO A 104 22.11 10.19 -9.40
N THR A 105 21.92 11.13 -8.48
CA THR A 105 20.82 11.07 -7.50
C THR A 105 19.61 11.74 -8.11
N TYR A 106 18.52 11.01 -8.23
CA TYR A 106 17.25 11.55 -8.72
C TYR A 106 16.47 12.13 -7.56
N THR A 107 15.97 13.34 -7.70
CA THR A 107 15.00 13.96 -6.78
C THR A 107 13.60 13.76 -7.37
N ILE A 108 12.68 13.26 -6.56
CA ILE A 108 11.32 12.92 -6.99
C ILE A 108 10.35 13.66 -6.08
N ASN A 109 9.46 14.46 -6.66
CA ASN A 109 8.35 15.09 -5.96
C ASN A 109 7.05 14.59 -6.56
N VAL A 110 6.11 14.21 -5.71
CA VAL A 110 4.80 13.69 -6.10
C VAL A 110 3.73 14.45 -5.35
N ASN A 111 2.77 15.01 -6.08
CA ASN A 111 1.66 15.75 -5.52
C ASN A 111 0.35 15.15 -6.02
N TYR A 112 -0.57 14.89 -5.10
CA TYR A 112 -1.97 14.63 -5.37
C TYR A 112 -2.76 15.85 -4.91
N THR A 113 -3.60 16.40 -5.78
CA THR A 113 -4.23 17.72 -5.53
C THR A 113 -5.69 17.65 -5.08
N ALA A 114 -6.36 16.50 -5.23
CA ALA A 114 -7.75 16.33 -4.84
C ALA A 114 -7.92 15.87 -3.37
N GLY A 115 -9.14 16.06 -2.83
CA GLY A 115 -9.60 15.36 -1.62
C GLY A 115 -8.79 15.57 -0.34
N GLY A 116 -8.17 16.73 -0.16
CA GLY A 116 -7.26 17.01 0.97
C GLY A 116 -5.80 17.07 0.54
N GLY A 117 -5.43 16.41 -0.55
CA GLY A 117 -4.10 16.48 -1.10
C GLY A 117 -3.05 15.66 -0.32
N PHE A 118 -2.07 15.19 -1.07
CA PHE A 118 -0.96 14.40 -0.56
C PHE A 118 0.29 14.85 -1.29
N THR A 119 1.35 15.17 -0.56
CA THR A 119 2.64 15.49 -1.16
C THR A 119 3.70 14.56 -0.60
N TRP A 120 4.54 14.06 -1.48
CA TRP A 120 5.62 13.15 -1.17
C TRP A 120 6.88 13.61 -1.88
N ALA A 121 7.99 13.56 -1.16
CA ALA A 121 9.30 13.82 -1.73
C ALA A 121 10.24 12.68 -1.36
N GLY A 122 11.06 12.28 -2.31
CA GLY A 122 12.04 11.23 -2.13
C GLY A 122 13.19 11.30 -3.13
N THR A 123 14.09 10.34 -3.01
CA THR A 123 15.25 10.21 -3.89
C THR A 123 15.36 8.81 -4.45
N CYS A 124 15.91 8.68 -5.65
CA CYS A 124 16.38 7.40 -6.19
C CYS A 124 17.90 7.44 -6.36
N ILE A 125 18.59 6.45 -5.80
CA ILE A 125 20.03 6.26 -6.00
C ILE A 125 20.25 4.80 -6.36
N ASN A 126 20.80 4.53 -7.56
CA ASN A 126 21.05 3.17 -8.05
C ASN A 126 19.80 2.26 -7.97
N GLY A 127 18.61 2.82 -8.22
CA GLY A 127 17.33 2.09 -8.16
C GLY A 127 16.74 1.91 -6.77
N VAL A 128 17.37 2.45 -5.72
CA VAL A 128 16.82 2.43 -4.36
C VAL A 128 16.03 3.71 -4.12
N ILE A 129 14.71 3.56 -3.96
CA ILE A 129 13.81 4.65 -3.55
C ILE A 129 13.89 4.84 -2.04
N ALA A 130 14.12 6.08 -1.62
CA ALA A 130 14.03 6.51 -0.22
C ALA A 130 13.14 7.74 -0.11
N GLN A 131 12.26 7.75 0.87
CA GLN A 131 11.47 8.94 1.19
C GLN A 131 12.29 9.95 1.99
N THR A 132 12.14 11.21 1.64
CA THR A 132 12.70 12.35 2.37
C THR A 132 11.62 13.02 3.22
N SER A 133 10.41 13.18 2.67
CA SER A 133 9.28 13.75 3.40
C SER A 133 7.96 13.30 2.80
N SER A 134 6.91 13.34 3.60
CA SER A 134 5.54 13.20 3.13
C SER A 134 4.62 14.03 4.01
N THR A 135 3.67 14.71 3.41
CA THR A 135 2.61 15.41 4.12
C THR A 135 1.28 15.03 3.49
N LEU A 136 0.41 14.47 4.31
CA LEU A 136 -1.02 14.44 4.05
C LEU A 136 -1.57 15.72 4.63
N ALA A 137 -2.48 16.41 3.95
CA ALA A 137 -3.11 17.54 4.63
C ALA A 137 -3.84 17.02 5.88
N ASP A 138 -3.47 17.59 7.03
CA ASP A 138 -3.75 17.13 8.40
C ASP A 138 -5.24 16.99 8.77
N ASN A 139 -6.17 17.19 7.84
CA ASN A 139 -7.59 17.27 8.13
C ASN A 139 -8.42 16.05 7.73
N THR A 140 -7.85 15.05 7.05
CA THR A 140 -8.60 13.83 6.72
C THR A 140 -8.34 12.76 7.76
N THR A 141 -8.92 12.93 8.96
CA THR A 141 -9.18 11.78 9.82
C THR A 141 -10.08 10.84 9.01
N LEU A 142 -9.57 9.65 8.67
CA LEU A 142 -10.36 8.68 7.92
C LEU A 142 -11.58 8.29 8.75
N THR A 143 -12.76 8.38 8.14
CA THR A 143 -13.99 7.81 8.70
C THR A 143 -13.85 6.30 8.79
N GLN A 144 -14.64 5.68 9.66
CA GLN A 144 -14.63 4.24 9.87
C GLN A 144 -15.02 3.49 8.58
N GLU A 145 -15.94 4.03 7.79
CA GLU A 145 -16.28 3.52 6.47
C GLU A 145 -15.09 3.59 5.51
N GLN A 146 -14.33 4.69 5.50
CA GLN A 146 -13.12 4.81 4.68
C GLN A 146 -12.02 3.83 5.12
N ILE A 147 -11.87 3.57 6.43
CA ILE A 147 -10.91 2.58 6.94
C ILE A 147 -11.30 1.17 6.50
N ARG A 148 -12.60 0.82 6.58
CA ARG A 148 -13.14 -0.44 6.07
C ARG A 148 -12.83 -0.59 4.58
N ASP A 149 -13.17 0.41 3.78
CA ASP A 149 -12.98 0.35 2.32
C ASP A 149 -11.49 0.27 1.97
N LEU A 150 -10.64 1.02 2.67
CA LEU A 150 -9.18 0.96 2.54
C LEU A 150 -8.64 -0.44 2.88
N THR A 151 -9.17 -1.08 3.92
CA THR A 151 -8.79 -2.45 4.32
C THR A 151 -9.11 -3.45 3.21
N LEU A 152 -10.29 -3.37 2.60
CA LEU A 152 -10.65 -4.26 1.49
C LEU A 152 -9.79 -4.01 0.26
N GLN A 153 -9.44 -2.76 -0.02
CA GLN A 153 -8.54 -2.44 -1.12
C GLN A 153 -7.13 -2.97 -0.88
N TYR A 154 -6.63 -2.87 0.36
CA TYR A 154 -5.37 -3.50 0.76
C TYR A 154 -5.42 -5.02 0.54
N LEU A 155 -6.47 -5.68 1.01
CA LEU A 155 -6.68 -7.11 0.78
C LEU A 155 -6.75 -7.45 -0.71
N ASN A 156 -7.45 -6.66 -1.52
CA ASN A 156 -7.51 -6.87 -2.97
C ASN A 156 -6.14 -6.74 -3.65
N ALA A 157 -5.32 -5.78 -3.19
CA ALA A 157 -4.01 -5.49 -3.78
C ALA A 157 -2.95 -6.54 -3.39
N TYR A 158 -2.93 -6.97 -2.12
CA TYR A 158 -1.89 -7.86 -1.59
C TYR A 158 -2.33 -9.33 -1.44
N HIS A 159 -3.64 -9.59 -1.45
CA HIS A 159 -4.25 -10.91 -1.30
C HIS A 159 -5.29 -11.16 -2.40
N ASN A 160 -4.84 -11.12 -3.66
CA ASN A 160 -5.70 -11.17 -4.85
C ASN A 160 -6.63 -12.42 -4.93
N GLN A 161 -6.33 -13.51 -4.23
CA GLN A 161 -7.26 -14.64 -4.09
C GLN A 161 -8.62 -14.23 -3.47
N THR A 162 -8.65 -13.11 -2.74
CA THR A 162 -9.86 -12.58 -2.09
C THR A 162 -10.71 -11.73 -3.02
N SER A 163 -10.19 -11.28 -4.17
CA SER A 163 -10.88 -10.37 -5.10
C SER A 163 -12.23 -10.92 -5.55
N GLN A 164 -12.32 -12.23 -5.78
CA GLN A 164 -13.55 -12.92 -6.19
C GLN A 164 -14.70 -12.79 -5.17
N TYR A 165 -14.40 -12.42 -3.93
CA TYR A 165 -15.38 -12.23 -2.86
C TYR A 165 -15.75 -10.76 -2.63
N MET A 166 -15.16 -9.82 -3.38
CA MET A 166 -15.30 -8.37 -3.15
C MET A 166 -16.21 -7.70 -4.19
N HIS A 167 -17.21 -8.41 -4.68
CA HIS A 167 -18.16 -7.89 -5.66
C HIS A 167 -19.52 -7.62 -4.99
N ASP A 168 -20.20 -6.56 -5.44
CA ASP A 168 -21.57 -6.21 -5.03
C ASP A 168 -21.78 -6.09 -3.50
N LEU A 169 -20.76 -5.59 -2.79
CA LEU A 169 -20.81 -5.46 -1.34
C LEU A 169 -21.77 -4.33 -0.93
N SER A 170 -22.81 -4.69 -0.18
CA SER A 170 -23.74 -3.76 0.46
C SER A 170 -23.55 -3.83 1.97
N TRP A 171 -22.96 -2.78 2.53
CA TRP A 171 -22.59 -2.75 3.95
C TRP A 171 -23.74 -2.34 4.85
N THR A 172 -23.83 -3.02 5.98
CA THR A 172 -24.65 -2.65 7.13
C THR A 172 -23.76 -2.62 8.39
N GLY A 173 -24.29 -2.11 9.50
CA GLY A 173 -23.56 -2.01 10.76
C GLY A 173 -23.14 -0.59 11.10
N GLY A 174 -22.09 -0.44 11.89
CA GLY A 174 -21.60 0.84 12.41
C GLY A 174 -21.03 0.71 13.81
N ARG A 175 -21.12 1.79 14.58
CA ARG A 175 -20.63 1.85 15.96
C ARG A 175 -21.32 0.81 16.85
N MET A 176 -20.53 -0.02 17.54
CA MET A 176 -21.02 -0.97 18.52
C MET A 176 -21.19 -0.30 19.89
N ASN A 177 -22.32 -0.54 20.55
CA ASN A 177 -22.53 -0.09 21.92
C ASN A 177 -21.93 -1.11 22.89
N MET A 178 -20.71 -0.86 23.37
CA MET A 178 -20.01 -1.73 24.32
C MET A 178 -20.26 -1.38 25.81
N GLY A 179 -21.26 -0.55 26.12
CA GLY A 179 -21.51 -0.08 27.49
C GLY A 179 -20.51 1.01 27.93
N MET A 180 -20.27 1.15 29.24
CA MET A 180 -19.54 2.28 29.85
C MET A 180 -18.00 2.28 29.65
N MET A 181 -17.47 1.66 28.58
CA MET A 181 -16.04 1.76 28.27
C MET A 181 -15.72 3.15 27.70
N VAL A 182 -15.30 4.06 28.59
CA VAL A 182 -14.79 5.38 28.20
C VAL A 182 -13.39 5.22 27.61
N GLY A 183 -13.15 5.89 26.46
CA GLY A 183 -11.82 6.00 25.88
C GLY A 183 -11.49 5.02 24.75
N SER A 184 -12.42 4.16 24.34
CA SER A 184 -12.29 3.32 23.13
C SER A 184 -13.61 3.27 22.36
N GLU A 185 -13.51 3.15 21.04
CA GLU A 185 -14.65 2.90 20.17
C GLU A 185 -14.42 1.63 19.37
N THR A 186 -15.51 0.91 19.09
CA THR A 186 -15.53 -0.26 18.22
C THR A 186 -16.63 -0.12 17.20
N TYR A 187 -16.32 -0.50 15.97
CA TYR A 187 -17.23 -0.52 14.84
C TYR A 187 -17.24 -1.92 14.24
N SER A 188 -18.41 -2.38 13.80
CA SER A 188 -18.55 -3.63 13.06
C SER A 188 -19.42 -3.40 11.84
N TYR A 189 -18.90 -3.78 10.68
CA TYR A 189 -19.57 -3.69 9.40
C TYR A 189 -19.74 -5.08 8.82
N GLN A 190 -20.91 -5.34 8.24
CA GLN A 190 -21.26 -6.62 7.65
C GLN A 190 -21.76 -6.44 6.22
N SER A 191 -21.33 -7.33 5.33
CA SER A 191 -21.81 -7.47 3.96
C SER A 191 -21.93 -8.96 3.64
N THR A 192 -22.34 -9.34 2.43
CA THR A 192 -22.54 -10.75 2.03
C THR A 192 -21.27 -11.57 2.27
N GLY A 193 -21.25 -12.33 3.37
CA GLY A 193 -20.13 -13.15 3.83
C GLY A 193 -18.99 -12.38 4.52
N TRP A 194 -18.93 -11.05 4.40
CA TRP A 194 -17.87 -10.25 5.02
C TRP A 194 -18.27 -9.69 6.38
N ASN A 195 -17.33 -9.72 7.32
CA ASN A 195 -17.40 -9.00 8.58
C ASN A 195 -16.07 -8.24 8.80
N VAL A 196 -16.15 -6.92 8.97
CA VAL A 196 -15.00 -6.06 9.29
C VAL A 196 -15.25 -5.41 10.63
N THR A 197 -14.39 -5.68 11.60
CA THR A 197 -14.43 -5.09 12.93
C THR A 197 -13.21 -4.21 13.13
N MET A 198 -13.40 -3.03 13.72
CA MET A 198 -12.33 -2.08 13.99
C MET A 198 -12.45 -1.55 15.40
N GLN A 199 -11.34 -1.44 16.10
CA GLN A 199 -11.28 -0.90 17.45
C GLN A 199 -10.13 0.10 17.55
N TYR A 200 -10.36 1.20 18.27
CA TYR A 200 -9.32 2.20 18.51
C TYR A 200 -9.56 2.98 19.82
N PRO A 201 -8.50 3.56 20.41
CA PRO A 201 -8.62 4.50 21.51
C PRO A 201 -9.02 5.90 21.02
N VAL A 202 -9.80 6.65 21.80
CA VAL A 202 -10.18 8.03 21.47
C VAL A 202 -9.09 9.01 21.92
N VAL A 203 -7.99 9.03 21.18
CA VAL A 203 -6.82 9.90 21.40
C VAL A 203 -6.34 10.50 20.08
N PRO A 204 -5.57 11.60 20.07
CA PRO A 204 -4.95 12.12 18.84
C PRO A 204 -4.06 11.05 18.17
N ASN A 205 -4.16 10.94 16.84
CA ASN A 205 -3.44 9.95 16.03
C ASN A 205 -3.55 8.51 16.56
N PRO A 206 -4.77 7.95 16.68
CA PRO A 206 -4.96 6.64 17.26
C PRO A 206 -4.45 5.54 16.32
N ILE A 207 -4.09 4.40 16.92
CA ILE A 207 -3.84 3.16 16.19
C ILE A 207 -5.16 2.38 16.16
N TYR A 208 -5.63 2.06 14.95
CA TYR A 208 -6.78 1.21 14.74
C TYR A 208 -6.33 -0.24 14.67
N THR A 209 -6.96 -1.13 15.43
CA THR A 209 -6.88 -2.58 15.24
C THR A 209 -8.05 -3.03 14.39
N ILE A 210 -7.79 -3.76 13.31
CA ILE A 210 -8.79 -4.11 12.31
C ILE A 210 -8.73 -5.62 12.09
N THR A 211 -9.90 -6.27 12.11
CA THR A 211 -10.08 -7.66 11.73
C THR A 211 -11.07 -7.72 10.58
N ALA A 212 -10.71 -8.42 9.50
CA ALA A 212 -11.58 -8.69 8.37
C ALA A 212 -11.72 -10.20 8.16
N GLN A 213 -12.95 -10.67 8.04
CA GLN A 213 -13.27 -12.09 7.88
C GLN A 213 -14.22 -12.28 6.72
N TYR A 214 -14.02 -13.35 5.96
CA TYR A 214 -14.95 -13.82 4.96
C TYR A 214 -15.44 -15.23 5.27
N MET A 215 -16.75 -15.39 5.44
CA MET A 215 -17.45 -16.63 5.72
C MET A 215 -18.60 -16.79 4.70
N PRO A 216 -18.48 -17.71 3.74
CA PRO A 216 -19.54 -17.97 2.77
C PRO A 216 -20.84 -18.37 3.46
N MET A 217 -21.97 -18.05 2.82
CA MET A 217 -23.29 -18.41 3.33
C MET A 217 -23.41 -19.93 3.50
N GLY A 218 -23.86 -20.37 4.67
CA GLY A 218 -24.02 -21.79 4.99
C GLY A 218 -22.76 -22.49 5.53
N MET A 219 -21.63 -21.78 5.68
CA MET A 219 -20.46 -22.30 6.38
C MET A 219 -20.45 -21.92 7.87
N HIS A 220 -19.78 -22.73 8.69
CA HIS A 220 -19.60 -22.49 10.13
C HIS A 220 -18.24 -21.90 10.48
N SER A 221 -17.36 -21.71 9.49
CA SER A 221 -16.01 -21.18 9.67
C SER A 221 -15.67 -20.22 8.56
N ALA A 222 -14.94 -19.16 8.89
CA ALA A 222 -14.39 -18.26 7.90
C ALA A 222 -13.35 -18.99 7.03
N ILE A 223 -13.44 -18.80 5.73
CA ILE A 223 -12.42 -19.27 4.78
C ILE A 223 -11.27 -18.26 4.64
N MET A 224 -11.48 -17.03 5.09
CA MET A 224 -10.44 -16.00 5.15
C MET A 224 -10.55 -15.26 6.47
N THR A 225 -9.41 -15.05 7.13
CA THR A 225 -9.29 -14.15 8.28
C THR A 225 -8.02 -13.33 8.12
N TRP A 226 -8.16 -12.03 8.29
CA TRP A 226 -7.09 -11.05 8.24
C TRP A 226 -7.15 -10.18 9.49
N ASP A 227 -6.00 -9.90 10.07
CA ASP A 227 -5.84 -8.92 11.13
C ASP A 227 -4.72 -7.95 10.75
N GLY A 228 -4.90 -6.70 11.11
CA GLY A 228 -3.89 -5.68 10.94
C GLY A 228 -4.16 -4.43 11.75
N THR A 229 -3.29 -3.45 11.58
CA THR A 229 -3.40 -2.14 12.20
C THR A 229 -3.36 -1.04 11.17
N LEU A 230 -4.07 0.07 11.42
CA LEU A 230 -3.93 1.30 10.67
C LEU A 230 -3.45 2.41 11.59
N GLN A 231 -2.38 3.10 11.21
CA GLN A 231 -1.91 4.31 11.91
C GLN A 231 -1.41 5.32 10.88
N SER A 232 -1.84 6.58 11.00
CA SER A 232 -1.42 7.67 10.12
C SER A 232 -1.54 7.32 8.62
N GLY A 233 -2.62 6.62 8.25
CA GLY A 233 -2.90 6.18 6.88
C GLY A 233 -2.23 4.86 6.45
N ARG A 234 -1.25 4.36 7.20
CA ARG A 234 -0.51 3.14 6.88
C ARG A 234 -1.14 1.90 7.50
N ILE A 235 -1.51 0.93 6.67
CA ILE A 235 -1.91 -0.42 7.06
C ILE A 235 -0.65 -1.26 7.27
N ALA A 236 -0.63 -2.01 8.37
CA ALA A 236 0.32 -3.07 8.63
C ALA A 236 -0.45 -4.35 8.96
N GLU A 237 -0.24 -5.40 8.15
CA GLU A 237 -0.81 -6.73 8.39
C GLU A 237 -0.08 -7.42 9.55
N THR A 238 -0.85 -8.02 10.46
CA THR A 238 -0.33 -8.83 11.57
C THR A 238 -0.54 -10.32 11.34
N SER A 239 -1.65 -10.71 10.72
CA SER A 239 -1.94 -12.10 10.36
C SER A 239 -2.87 -12.18 9.16
N TYR A 240 -2.67 -13.22 8.35
CA TYR A 240 -3.57 -13.58 7.27
C TYR A 240 -3.66 -15.10 7.15
N THR A 241 -4.89 -15.60 7.01
CA THR A 241 -5.18 -17.01 6.78
C THR A 241 -6.22 -17.16 5.68
N TYR A 242 -6.03 -18.16 4.81
CA TYR A 242 -6.93 -18.45 3.71
C TYR A 242 -7.06 -19.96 3.51
N ASN A 243 -8.25 -20.50 3.71
CA ASN A 243 -8.61 -21.92 3.67
C ASN A 243 -9.94 -22.10 2.92
N PRO A 244 -9.91 -22.07 1.57
CA PRO A 244 -11.11 -22.15 0.73
C PRO A 244 -11.82 -23.51 0.80
#